data_AF-A0A378W3K0-F1
#
_entry.id   AF-A0A378W3K0-F1
#
_cell.length_a   1.000
_cell.length_b   1.000
_cell.length_c   1.000
_cell.angle_alpha   90.00
_cell.angle_beta   90.00
_cell.angle_gamma   90.00
#
_symmetry.space_group_name_H-M   'P 1'
#
loop_
_entity.id
_entity.type
_entity.pdbx_description
1 polymer ?
#
loop_
_entity_poly.entity_id
_entity_poly.type
_entity_poly.pdbx_seq_one_letter_code
_entity_poly.pdbx_strand_id
1 'polypeptide(L)'
;MPLPDLTDAELMESRKLLLHFARLQLPDHPDLAEDLVQETLLSAYSAGDSFQGRALVNSWLFAILKNKIIDALRQIGRQRKVFTALDDELLDEAFESHFSQNGHWTPEGQPQHWNTPENH
;
A
#
# COMPACT_ATOMS: atom_id res chain seq x y z
N MET A 1 12.62 10.26 12.85
CA MET A 1 11.57 11.28 12.98
C MET A 1 10.25 10.55 12.79
N PRO A 2 9.24 10.74 13.66
CA PRO A 2 7.94 10.09 13.47
C PRO A 2 7.31 10.50 12.14
N LEU A 3 6.49 9.61 11.58
CA LEU A 3 5.62 9.93 10.44
C LEU A 3 4.76 11.17 10.80
N PRO A 4 4.49 12.06 9.84
CA PRO A 4 3.70 13.26 10.10
C PRO A 4 2.30 12.89 10.61
N ASP A 5 1.94 13.41 11.79
CA ASP A 5 0.63 13.41 12.46
C ASP A 5 -0.26 12.14 12.30
N LEU A 6 0.34 10.95 12.24
CA LEU A 6 -0.40 9.69 12.36
C LEU A 6 -0.35 9.20 13.80
N THR A 7 -1.52 8.91 14.37
CA THR A 7 -1.63 8.11 15.59
C THR A 7 -1.22 6.66 15.31
N ASP A 8 -0.83 5.93 16.36
CA ASP A 8 -0.50 4.50 16.25
C ASP A 8 -1.66 3.69 15.63
N ALA A 9 -2.90 4.05 15.96
CA ALA A 9 -4.10 3.43 15.39
C ALA A 9 -4.18 3.67 13.88
N GLU A 10 -4.03 4.92 13.42
CA GLU A 10 -4.05 5.25 11.99
C GLU A 10 -2.89 4.57 11.25
N LEU A 11 -1.71 4.48 11.86
CA LEU A 11 -0.58 3.75 11.28
C LEU A 11 -0.86 2.25 11.14
N MET A 12 -1.45 1.62 12.15
CA MET A 12 -1.86 0.21 12.09
C MET A 12 -2.88 0.00 10.99
N GLU A 13 -3.83 0.93 10.83
CA GLU A 13 -4.80 0.85 9.75
C GLU A 13 -4.15 1.02 8.38
N SER A 14 -3.32 2.04 8.18
CA SER A 14 -2.54 2.19 6.95
C SER A 14 -1.74 0.92 6.62
N ARG A 15 -1.10 0.27 7.61
CA ARG A 15 -0.38 -0.99 7.41
C ARG A 15 -1.29 -2.10 6.90
N LYS A 16 -2.44 -2.34 7.55
CA LYS A 16 -3.37 -3.40 7.13
C LYS A 16 -3.83 -3.21 5.69
N LEU A 17 -4.11 -1.96 5.34
CA LEU A 17 -4.58 -1.56 4.01
C LEU A 17 -3.51 -1.79 2.93
N LEU A 18 -2.29 -1.31 3.19
CA LEU A 18 -1.14 -1.53 2.31
C LEU A 18 -0.84 -3.04 2.13
N LEU A 19 -0.97 -3.83 3.20
CA LEU A 19 -0.75 -5.27 3.16
C LEU A 19 -1.82 -6.00 2.36
N HIS A 20 -3.08 -5.62 2.52
CA HIS A 20 -4.16 -6.17 1.71
C HIS A 20 -3.90 -5.91 0.22
N PHE A 21 -3.61 -4.65 -0.13
CA PHE A 21 -3.27 -4.28 -1.50
C PHE A 21 -2.08 -5.09 -2.04
N ALA A 22 -0.97 -5.13 -1.30
CA ALA A 22 0.24 -5.83 -1.72
C ALA A 22 -0.02 -7.32 -1.98
N ARG A 23 -0.85 -7.97 -1.15
CA ARG A 23 -1.23 -9.39 -1.32
C ARG A 23 -2.11 -9.62 -2.54
N LEU A 24 -2.98 -8.69 -2.89
CA LEU A 24 -3.76 -8.77 -4.13
C LEU A 24 -2.86 -8.70 -5.37
N GLN A 25 -1.80 -7.88 -5.32
CA GLN A 25 -0.86 -7.72 -6.43
C GLN A 25 0.21 -8.82 -6.50
N LEU A 26 0.52 -9.46 -5.37
CA LEU A 26 1.54 -10.50 -5.23
C LEU A 26 0.92 -11.79 -4.66
N PRO A 27 -0.09 -12.40 -5.31
CA PRO A 27 -0.82 -13.54 -4.76
C PRO A 27 0.07 -14.77 -4.54
N ASP A 28 1.10 -14.94 -5.37
CA ASP A 28 2.07 -16.04 -5.30
C ASP A 28 3.23 -15.75 -4.32
N HIS A 29 3.33 -14.53 -3.78
CA HIS A 29 4.46 -14.08 -2.96
C HIS A 29 4.00 -13.32 -1.70
N PRO A 30 3.28 -13.98 -0.77
CA PRO A 30 2.72 -13.33 0.43
C PRO A 30 3.79 -12.78 1.37
N ASP A 31 4.95 -13.42 1.48
CA ASP A 31 6.07 -12.95 2.31
C ASP A 31 6.67 -11.66 1.74
N LEU A 32 6.87 -11.62 0.41
CA LEU A 32 7.36 -10.42 -0.29
C LEU A 32 6.39 -9.26 -0.12
N ALA A 33 5.07 -9.51 -0.18
CA ALA A 33 4.07 -8.48 0.08
C ALA A 33 4.23 -7.85 1.47
N GLU A 34 4.51 -8.65 2.50
CA GLU A 34 4.74 -8.15 3.85
C GLU A 34 6.04 -7.34 3.96
N ASP A 35 7.11 -7.81 3.32
CA ASP A 35 8.39 -7.11 3.28
C ASP A 35 8.26 -5.74 2.59
N LEU A 36 7.60 -5.67 1.44
CA LEU A 36 7.41 -4.40 0.71
C LEU A 36 6.62 -3.37 1.54
N VAL A 37 5.64 -3.81 2.33
CA VAL A 37 4.87 -2.93 3.23
C VAL A 37 5.74 -2.44 4.38
N GLN A 38 6.54 -3.31 5.00
CA GLN A 38 7.47 -2.91 6.04
C GLN A 38 8.48 -1.88 5.51
N GLU A 39 9.09 -2.14 4.36
CA GLU A 39 10.00 -1.21 3.72
C GLU A 39 9.32 0.12 3.36
N THR A 40 8.05 0.09 2.97
CA THR A 40 7.25 1.30 2.68
C THR A 40 7.13 2.16 3.92
N LEU A 41 6.74 1.57 5.06
CA LEU A 41 6.60 2.29 6.32
C LEU A 41 7.94 2.84 6.80
N LEU A 42 9.04 2.07 6.67
CA LEU A 42 10.40 2.52 7.01
C LEU A 42 10.89 3.66 6.11
N SER A 43 10.62 3.56 4.81
CA SER A 43 10.97 4.61 3.83
C SER A 43 10.20 5.88 4.11
N ALA A 44 8.91 5.76 4.41
CA ALA A 44 8.06 6.88 4.77
C ALA A 44 8.49 7.53 6.08
N TYR A 45 8.85 6.73 7.10
CA TYR A 45 9.40 7.25 8.36
C TYR A 45 10.68 8.06 8.14
N SER A 46 11.55 7.59 7.25
CA SER A 46 12.81 8.28 6.91
C SER A 46 12.59 9.52 6.04
N ALA A 47 11.54 9.52 5.22
CA ALA A 47 11.18 10.61 4.30
C ALA A 47 10.12 11.56 4.87
N GLY A 48 9.79 11.46 6.16
CA GLY A 48 8.72 12.24 6.81
C GLY A 48 8.85 13.75 6.59
N ASP A 49 10.07 14.28 6.61
CA ASP A 49 10.39 15.69 6.32
C ASP A 49 10.03 16.15 4.91
N SER A 50 9.96 15.21 3.96
CA SER A 50 9.64 15.49 2.56
C SER A 50 8.13 15.49 2.30
N PHE A 51 7.32 15.04 3.27
CA PHE A 51 5.87 15.08 3.16
C PHE A 51 5.37 16.50 3.44
N GLN A 52 4.99 17.20 2.37
CA GLN A 52 4.57 18.60 2.43
C GLN A 52 3.08 18.79 2.80
N GLY A 53 2.39 17.75 3.27
CA GLY A 53 0.96 17.83 3.62
C GLY A 53 0.01 18.12 2.46
N ARG A 54 0.48 18.03 1.22
CA ARG A 54 -0.29 18.34 0.00
C ARG A 54 -1.19 17.20 -0.48
N ALA A 55 -0.96 15.99 0.02
CA ALA A 55 -1.72 14.79 -0.28
C ALA A 55 -2.10 14.10 1.04
N LEU A 56 -3.10 13.22 1.01
CA LEU A 56 -3.41 12.37 2.17
C LEU A 56 -2.24 11.41 2.43
N VAL A 57 -1.93 11.15 3.70
CA VAL A 57 -0.80 10.28 4.08
C VAL A 57 -0.93 8.88 3.47
N ASN A 58 -2.16 8.34 3.43
CA ASN A 58 -2.44 7.05 2.79
C ASN A 58 -2.10 7.03 1.29
N SER A 59 -2.42 8.10 0.56
CA SER A 59 -2.08 8.22 -0.86
C SER A 59 -0.56 8.31 -1.07
N TRP A 60 0.15 8.97 -0.15
CA TRP A 60 1.61 9.04 -0.19
C TRP A 60 2.28 7.68 0.11
N LEU A 61 1.82 6.98 1.15
CA LEU A 61 2.28 5.63 1.47
C LEU A 61 2.02 4.66 0.31
N PHE A 62 0.84 4.77 -0.32
CA PHE A 62 0.49 3.98 -1.48
C PHE A 62 1.43 4.24 -2.66
N ALA A 63 1.75 5.50 -2.97
CA ALA A 63 2.67 5.83 -4.05
C ALA A 63 4.06 5.20 -3.84
N ILE A 64 4.55 5.18 -2.59
CA ILE A 64 5.79 4.50 -2.23
C ILE A 64 5.66 2.98 -2.45
N LEU A 65 4.60 2.36 -1.94
CA LEU A 65 4.35 0.94 -2.08
C LEU A 65 4.20 0.52 -3.55
N LYS A 66 3.48 1.30 -4.36
CA LYS A 66 3.26 1.04 -5.79
C LYS A 66 4.59 0.92 -6.54
N ASN A 67 5.48 1.89 -6.34
CA ASN A 67 6.82 1.86 -6.96
C ASN A 67 7.58 0.57 -6.58
N LYS A 68 7.51 0.19 -5.30
CA LYS A 68 8.13 -1.05 -4.81
C LYS A 68 7.51 -2.31 -5.42
N ILE A 69 6.18 -2.39 -5.53
CA ILE A 69 5.48 -3.52 -6.16
C ILE A 69 5.83 -3.62 -7.64
N ILE A 70 5.83 -2.49 -8.37
CA ILE A 70 6.24 -2.45 -9.78
C ILE A 70 7.67 -2.97 -9.95
N ASP A 71 8.59 -2.50 -9.11
CA ASP A 71 9.97 -2.95 -9.17
C ASP A 71 10.10 -4.44 -8.87
N ALA A 72 9.42 -4.94 -7.83
CA ALA A 72 9.37 -6.36 -7.46
C ALA A 72 8.80 -7.24 -8.59
N LEU A 73 7.65 -6.86 -9.13
CA LEU A 73 7.03 -7.51 -10.28
C LEU A 73 7.99 -7.54 -11.47
N ARG A 74 8.58 -6.39 -11.85
CA ARG A 74 9.61 -6.32 -12.90
C ARG A 74 10.77 -7.28 -12.63
N GLN A 75 11.20 -7.47 -11.38
CA GLN A 75 12.25 -8.45 -11.06
C GLN A 75 11.76 -9.88 -11.33
N ILE A 76 10.57 -10.22 -10.84
CA ILE A 76 9.94 -11.54 -11.00
C ILE A 76 9.75 -11.89 -12.48
N GLY A 77 9.20 -10.98 -13.29
CA GLY A 77 8.96 -11.28 -14.71
C GLY A 77 10.14 -10.95 -15.62
N ARG A 78 11.22 -10.32 -15.15
CA ARG A 78 12.52 -10.48 -15.81
C ARG A 78 12.99 -11.94 -15.75
N GLN A 79 12.68 -12.66 -14.66
CA GLN A 79 12.88 -14.12 -14.63
C GLN A 79 11.87 -14.85 -15.55
N ARG A 80 10.71 -14.24 -15.85
CA ARG A 80 9.62 -14.82 -16.68
C ARG A 80 9.43 -14.21 -18.09
N LYS A 81 10.33 -13.35 -18.57
CA LYS A 81 10.29 -12.61 -19.86
C LYS A 81 9.07 -11.71 -20.15
N VAL A 82 8.34 -11.19 -19.17
CA VAL A 82 7.21 -10.25 -19.42
C VAL A 82 7.02 -9.30 -18.23
N PHE A 83 7.14 -7.98 -18.44
CA PHE A 83 6.52 -6.87 -17.65
C PHE A 83 6.53 -5.58 -18.51
N THR A 84 5.46 -4.78 -18.50
CA THR A 84 5.25 -3.62 -19.40
C THR A 84 4.58 -2.42 -18.70
N ALA A 85 4.37 -1.31 -19.42
CA ALA A 85 3.68 -0.11 -18.91
C ALA A 85 2.21 -0.36 -18.52
N LEU A 86 1.57 -1.39 -19.10
CA LEU A 86 0.20 -1.79 -18.76
C LEU A 86 0.05 -2.20 -17.30
N ASP A 87 1.12 -2.71 -16.69
CA ASP A 87 1.08 -3.16 -15.29
C ASP A 87 1.01 -1.96 -14.31
N ASP A 88 1.53 -0.78 -14.69
CA ASP A 88 1.45 0.44 -13.87
C ASP A 88 0.03 1.03 -13.92
N GLU A 89 -0.57 1.12 -15.12
CA GLU A 89 -1.96 1.59 -15.30
C GLU A 89 -2.96 0.68 -14.56
N LEU A 90 -2.78 -0.64 -14.62
CA LEU A 90 -3.63 -1.59 -13.88
C LEU A 90 -3.52 -1.43 -12.37
N LEU A 91 -2.33 -1.07 -11.85
CA LEU A 91 -2.13 -0.81 -10.42
C LEU A 91 -2.80 0.50 -9.98
N ASP A 92 -2.78 1.53 -10.82
CA ASP A 92 -3.48 2.79 -10.55
C ASP A 92 -5.00 2.60 -10.59
N GLU A 93 -5.54 1.86 -11.56
CA GLU A 93 -6.96 1.50 -11.59
C GLU A 93 -7.37 0.65 -10.38
N ALA A 94 -6.53 -0.32 -9.99
CA ALA A 94 -6.76 -1.10 -8.78
C ALA A 94 -6.77 -0.21 -7.53
N PHE A 95 -5.88 0.80 -7.46
CA PHE A 95 -5.92 1.77 -6.37
C PHE A 95 -7.21 2.58 -6.35
N GLU A 96 -7.58 3.19 -7.47
CA GLU A 96 -8.75 4.06 -7.56
C GLU A 96 -10.06 3.31 -7.29
N SER A 97 -10.16 2.04 -7.70
CA SER A 97 -11.35 1.21 -7.41
C SER A 97 -11.48 0.83 -5.93
N HIS A 98 -10.36 0.76 -5.22
CA HIS A 98 -10.31 0.33 -3.83
C HIS A 98 -10.20 1.49 -2.82
N PHE A 99 -9.79 2.68 -3.25
CA PHE A 99 -9.61 3.87 -2.42
C PHE A 99 -10.61 4.97 -2.80
N SER A 100 -11.37 5.46 -1.82
CA SER A 100 -12.22 6.63 -1.96
C SER A 100 -11.38 7.93 -1.95
N GLN A 101 -11.91 9.01 -2.53
CA GLN A 101 -11.28 10.33 -2.57
C GLN A 101 -10.94 10.92 -1.18
N ASN A 102 -11.55 10.37 -0.13
CA ASN A 102 -11.41 10.77 1.27
C ASN A 102 -10.26 10.03 1.98
N GLY A 103 -9.50 9.19 1.27
CA GLY A 103 -8.40 8.41 1.84
C GLY A 103 -8.86 7.19 2.65
N HIS A 104 -10.10 6.77 2.48
CA HIS A 104 -10.67 5.56 3.06
C HIS A 104 -10.90 4.51 1.97
N TRP A 105 -10.98 3.24 2.35
CA TRP A 105 -11.27 2.19 1.38
C TRP A 105 -12.74 2.25 0.96
N THR A 106 -13.00 1.97 -0.31
CA THR A 106 -14.37 1.76 -0.79
C THR A 106 -14.99 0.57 -0.05
N PRO A 107 -16.31 0.56 0.20
CA PRO A 107 -16.98 -0.57 0.83
C PRO A 107 -16.73 -1.90 0.09
N GLU A 108 -16.51 -1.85 -1.23
CA GLU A 108 -16.17 -3.03 -2.03
C GLU A 108 -14.70 -3.47 -1.92
N GLY A 109 -13.78 -2.58 -1.53
CA GLY A 109 -12.36 -2.87 -1.33
C GLY A 109 -11.96 -3.22 0.11
N GLN A 110 -12.90 -3.12 1.05
CA GLN A 110 -12.66 -3.40 2.46
C GLN A 110 -12.56 -4.91 2.72
N PRO A 111 -11.53 -5.41 3.44
CA PRO A 111 -11.49 -6.80 3.87
C PRO A 111 -12.66 -7.11 4.81
N GLN A 112 -13.38 -8.22 4.56
CA GLN A 112 -14.56 -8.64 5.35
C GLN A 112 -14.30 -8.75 6.88
N HIS A 113 -13.05 -8.88 7.32
CA HIS A 113 -12.67 -8.99 8.74
C HIS A 113 -12.39 -7.65 9.45
N TRP A 114 -12.66 -6.51 8.82
CA TRP A 114 -12.49 -5.19 9.44
C TRP A 114 -13.45 -4.91 10.60
N ASN A 115 -14.59 -5.61 10.66
CA ASN A 115 -15.66 -5.28 11.59
C ASN A 115 -15.72 -6.28 12.75
N THR A 116 -14.74 -6.26 13.65
CA THR A 116 -14.97 -6.62 15.06
C THR A 116 -13.95 -5.91 15.94
N PRO A 117 -14.30 -4.77 16.56
CA PRO A 117 -13.69 -4.46 17.84
C PRO A 117 -14.13 -5.59 18.78
N GLU A 118 -13.20 -6.48 19.10
CA GLU A 118 -13.38 -7.49 20.12
C GLU A 118 -13.47 -6.75 21.47
N ASN A 119 -14.67 -6.30 21.80
CA ASN A 119 -15.06 -6.04 23.17
C ASN A 119 -15.23 -7.40 23.84
N HIS A 120 -14.24 -7.83 24.61
CA HIS A 120 -14.48 -8.52 25.88
C HIS A 120 -13.24 -8.55 26.78
#